data_AF-A0A368F4H3-F1
#
_entry.id   AF-A0A368F4H3-F1
#
_cell.length_a   1.000
_cell.length_b   1.000
_cell.length_c   1.000
_cell.angle_alpha   90.00
_cell.angle_beta   90.00
_cell.angle_gamma   90.00
#
_symmetry.space_group_name_H-M   'P 1'
#
loop_
_entity.id
_entity.type
_entity.pdbx_description
1 polymer ?
#
loop_
_entity_poly.entity_id
_entity_poly.type
_entity_poly.pdbx_seq_one_letter_code
_entity_poly.pdbx_strand_id
1 'polypeptide(L)' 'MFDPLTELPILEKWFEENPHPTWMQIDQYTQMLNGCPYRENYPHISQHNVKIWFKNRRAKCKRMQTGMVEKLEKLFA' A
#
# COMPACT_ATOMS: atom_id res chain seq x y z
N MET A 1 10.13 -0.70 -8.16
CA MET A 1 9.88 -0.60 -6.71
C MET A 1 9.31 0.79 -6.44
N PHE A 2 8.46 0.95 -5.44
CA PHE A 2 7.89 2.27 -5.11
C PHE A 2 8.91 3.12 -4.37
N ASP A 3 8.99 4.41 -4.69
CA ASP A 3 9.85 5.35 -3.99
C ASP A 3 9.34 5.62 -2.55
N PRO A 4 10.20 5.49 -1.53
CA PRO A 4 9.78 5.62 -0.14
C PRO A 4 9.43 7.05 0.29
N LEU A 5 9.93 8.07 -0.40
CA LEU A 5 9.74 9.47 0.00
C LEU A 5 8.52 10.10 -0.65
N THR A 6 8.19 9.70 -1.86
CA THR A 6 7.15 10.34 -2.68
C THR A 6 5.95 9.43 -2.92
N GLU A 7 6.15 8.15 -3.21
CA GLU A 7 5.07 7.25 -3.63
C GLU A 7 4.44 6.46 -2.48
N LEU A 8 5.25 6.00 -1.52
CA LEU A 8 4.74 5.29 -0.36
C LEU A 8 3.76 6.12 0.48
N PRO A 9 4.01 7.41 0.77
CA PRO A 9 3.04 8.23 1.51
C PRO A 9 1.69 8.36 0.78
N ILE A 10 1.70 8.45 -0.55
CA ILE A 10 0.49 8.51 -1.36
C ILE A 10 -0.29 7.19 -1.27
N LEU A 11 0.41 6.06 -1.41
CA LEU A 11 -0.19 4.73 -1.30
C LEU A 11 -0.78 4.47 0.09
N GLU A 12 -0.09 4.90 1.16
CA GLU A 12 -0.59 4.81 2.53
C GLU A 12 -1.87 5.65 2.69
N LYS A 13 -1.91 6.88 2.18
CA LYS A 13 -3.11 7.71 2.21
C LYS A 13 -4.29 7.04 1.49
N TRP A 14 -4.10 6.55 0.27
CA TRP A 14 -5.17 5.83 -0.45
C TRP A 14 -5.61 4.55 0.27
N PHE A 15 -4.69 3.89 0.97
CA PHE A 15 -5.00 2.71 1.78
C PHE A 15 -5.87 3.05 2.99
N GLU A 16 -5.58 4.14 3.68
CA GLU A 16 -6.37 4.63 4.81
C GLU A 16 -7.80 5.00 4.37
N GLU A 17 -7.94 5.62 3.19
CA GLU A 17 -9.24 5.98 2.61
C GLU A 17 -10.01 4.75 2.11
N ASN A 18 -9.36 3.84 1.40
CA ASN A 18 -9.96 2.62 0.90
C ASN A 18 -8.94 1.45 0.82
N PRO A 19 -8.93 0.52 1.79
CA PRO A 19 -8.04 -0.65 1.77
C PRO A 19 -8.34 -1.67 0.66
N HIS A 20 -9.51 -1.55 0.02
CA HIS A 20 -10.03 -2.46 -1.00
C HIS A 20 -10.45 -1.69 -2.28
N PRO A 21 -9.49 -1.06 -2.97
CA PRO A 21 -9.77 -0.32 -4.19
C PRO A 21 -10.33 -1.23 -5.29
N THR A 22 -11.27 -0.70 -6.06
CA THR A 22 -11.79 -1.36 -7.26
C THR A 22 -10.72 -1.42 -8.35
N TRP A 23 -10.94 -2.21 -9.40
CA TRP A 23 -10.02 -2.26 -10.53
C TRP A 23 -9.85 -0.89 -11.22
N MET A 24 -10.92 -0.11 -11.33
CA MET A 24 -10.87 1.24 -11.89
C MET A 24 -10.03 2.18 -11.04
N GLN A 25 -10.15 2.11 -9.70
CA GLN A 25 -9.30 2.89 -8.80
C GLN A 25 -7.83 2.48 -8.88
N ILE A 26 -7.54 1.18 -9.00
CA ILE A 26 -6.17 0.70 -9.20
C ILE A 26 -5.58 1.27 -10.50
N ASP A 27 -6.36 1.32 -11.57
CA ASP A 27 -5.92 1.91 -12.83
C ASP A 27 -5.62 3.41 -12.66
N GLN A 28 -6.53 4.16 -12.06
CA GLN A 28 -6.35 5.58 -11.74
C GLN A 28 -5.09 5.83 -10.89
N TYR A 29 -4.89 5.06 -9.81
CA TYR A 29 -3.71 5.16 -8.95
C TYR A 29 -2.42 4.87 -9.73
N THR A 30 -2.45 3.92 -10.65
CA THR A 30 -1.31 3.57 -11.50
C THR A 30 -0.95 4.74 -12.42
N GLN A 31 -1.95 5.36 -13.06
CA GLN A 31 -1.75 6.53 -13.91
C GLN A 31 -1.22 7.72 -13.12
N MET A 32 -1.77 8.00 -11.93
CA MET A 32 -1.32 9.08 -11.06
C MET A 32 0.14 8.91 -10.63
N LEU A 33 0.53 7.71 -10.20
CA LEU A 33 1.91 7.43 -9.79
C LEU A 33 2.89 7.53 -10.97
N ASN A 34 2.50 7.03 -12.15
CA ASN A 34 3.33 7.15 -13.36
C ASN A 34 3.45 8.59 -13.88
N GLY A 35 2.58 9.51 -13.45
CA GLY A 35 2.67 10.94 -13.76
C GLY A 35 3.52 11.75 -12.77
N CYS A 36 4.04 11.14 -11.69
CA CYS A 36 4.88 11.85 -10.73
C CYS A 36 6.29 12.13 -11.30
N PRO A 37 6.96 13.23 -10.89
CA PRO A 37 8.31 13.57 -11.40
C PRO A 37 9.36 12.47 -11.20
N TYR A 38 9.21 11.68 -10.15
CA TYR A 38 10.07 10.51 -9.93
C TYR A 38 10.03 9.53 -11.12
N ARG A 39 8.89 9.39 -11.81
CA ARG A 39 8.74 8.45 -12.93
C ARG A 39 9.23 8.97 -14.28
N GLU A 40 9.63 10.23 -14.37
CA GLU A 40 10.34 10.72 -15.55
C GLU A 40 11.73 10.09 -15.69
N ASN A 41 12.36 9.76 -14.56
CA ASN A 41 13.72 9.22 -14.51
C ASN A 41 13.77 7.72 -14.17
N TYR A 42 12.63 7.10 -13.87
CA TYR A 42 12.53 5.71 -13.43
C TYR A 42 11.39 4.95 -14.12
N PRO A 43 11.50 3.62 -14.29
CA PRO A 43 10.49 2.86 -15.03
C PRO A 43 9.06 3.00 -14.48
N HIS A 44 8.10 2.97 -15.41
CA HIS A 44 6.68 2.96 -15.07
C HIS A 44 6.31 1.66 -14.32
N ILE A 45 5.31 1.77 -13.44
CA ILE A 45 4.73 0.64 -12.74
C ILE A 45 3.48 0.17 -13.48
N SER A 46 3.21 -1.11 -13.33
CA SER A 46 1.97 -1.71 -13.80
C SER A 46 0.89 -1.68 -12.70
N GLN A 47 -0.37 -1.82 -13.10
CA GLN A 47 -1.48 -2.09 -12.19
C GLN A 47 -1.21 -3.30 -11.28
N HIS A 48 -0.44 -4.29 -11.76
CA HIS A 48 -0.07 -5.46 -10.98
C HIS A 48 0.79 -5.08 -9.77
N ASN A 49 1.72 -4.14 -9.93
CA ASN A 49 2.55 -3.65 -8.82
C ASN A 49 1.68 -3.00 -7.73
N VAL A 50 0.72 -2.14 -8.11
CA VAL A 50 -0.20 -1.48 -7.18
C VAL A 50 -1.08 -2.51 -6.47
N LYS A 51 -1.64 -3.49 -7.19
CA LYS A 51 -2.43 -4.60 -6.61
C LYS A 51 -1.63 -5.38 -5.57
N ILE A 52 -0.38 -5.72 -5.87
CA ILE A 52 0.50 -6.42 -4.93
C ILE A 52 0.74 -5.57 -3.68
N TRP A 53 0.98 -4.27 -3.84
CA TRP A 53 1.21 -3.38 -2.70
C TRP A 53 0.02 -3.39 -1.75
N PHE A 54 -1.22 -3.21 -2.25
CA PHE A 54 -2.43 -3.25 -1.41
C PHE A 54 -2.62 -4.62 -0.74
N LYS A 55 -2.36 -5.73 -1.45
CA LYS A 55 -2.39 -7.08 -0.86
C LYS A 55 -1.41 -7.21 0.30
N ASN A 56 -0.16 -6.79 0.08
CA ASN A 56 0.90 -6.87 1.07
C ASN A 56 0.62 -5.97 2.27
N ARG A 57 0.06 -4.78 2.03
CA ARG A 57 -0.29 -3.82 3.06
C ARG A 57 -1.39 -4.35 3.99
N ARG A 58 -2.45 -4.97 3.43
CA ARG A 58 -3.47 -5.66 4.24
C ARG A 58 -2.88 -6.82 5.05
N ALA A 59 -2.00 -7.62 4.44
CA ALA A 59 -1.34 -8.71 5.15
C ALA A 59 -0.48 -8.20 6.32
N LYS A 60 0.20 -7.05 6.15
CA LYS A 60 0.94 -6.37 7.22
C LYS A 60 0.01 -5.90 8.36
N CYS A 61 -1.12 -5.25 8.05
CA CYS A 61 -2.14 -4.89 9.06
C CYS A 61 -2.61 -6.10 9.87
N LYS A 62 -2.96 -7.19 9.18
CA LYS A 62 -3.43 -8.42 9.84
C LYS A 62 -2.36 -8.99 10.78
N ARG A 63 -1.11 -9.08 10.33
CA ARG A 63 0.01 -9.56 11.17
C ARG A 63 0.24 -8.68 12.39
N MET A 64 0.15 -7.36 12.23
CA MET A 64 0.30 -6.43 13.36
C MET A 64 -0.83 -6.59 14.38
N GLN A 65 -2.07 -6.75 13.93
CA GLN A 65 -3.21 -7.01 14.83
C GLN A 65 -3.05 -8.32 15.60
N THR A 66 -2.70 -9.42 14.92
CA THR A 66 -2.48 -10.72 15.59
C THR A 66 -1.34 -10.63 16.61
N GLY A 67 -0.21 -10.02 16.26
CA GLY A 67 0.91 -9.86 17.20
C GLY A 67 0.58 -8.94 18.38
N MET A 68 -0.30 -7.96 18.21
CA MET A 68 -0.80 -7.12 19.31
C MET A 68 -1.73 -7.91 20.24
N VAL A 69 -2.63 -8.74 19.69
CA VAL A 69 -3.52 -9.61 20.47
C VAL A 69 -2.71 -10.59 21.30
N GLU A 70 -1.74 -11.30 20.71
CA GLU A 70 -0.85 -12.22 21.43
C GLU A 70 -0.06 -11.52 22.55
N LYS A 71 0.40 -10.28 22.32
CA LYS A 71 1.10 -9.49 23.33
C LYS A 71 0.18 -9.10 24.48
N LEU A 72 -1.08 -8.75 24.18
CA LEU A 72 -2.07 -8.36 25.18
C LEU A 72 -2.48 -9.55 26.05
N GLU A 73 -2.71 -10.71 25.43
CA GLU A 73 -3.02 -11.96 26.16
C GLU A 73 -1.90 -12.33 27.14
N LYS A 74 -0.63 -12.19 26.73
CA LYS A 74 0.53 -12.42 27.61
C LYS A 74 0.67 -11.42 28.76
N LEU A 75 0.06 -10.24 28.67
CA LEU A 75 0.10 -9.22 29.72
C LEU A 75 -1.01 -9.43 30.77
N PHE A 76 -2.06 -10.15 30.43
CA PHE A 76 -3.21 -10.43 31.30
C PHE A 76 -3.32 -11.89 31.75
N ALA A 77 -2.37 -12.75 31.35
CA ALA A 77 -2.19 -14.12 31.83
C ALA A 77 -1.07 -14.18 32.88
#